data_AF-A0A1E1W6Y4-F1
#
_entry.id   AF-A0A1E1W6Y4-F1
#
_cell.length_a   1.000
_cell.length_b   1.000
_cell.length_c   1.000
_cell.angle_alpha   90.00
_cell.angle_beta   90.00
_cell.angle_gamma   90.00
#
_symmetry.space_group_name_H-M   'P 1'
#
loop_
_entity.id
_entity.type
_entity.pdbx_description
1 polymer ?
#
loop_
_entity_poly.entity_id
_entity_poly.type
_entity_poly.pdbx_seq_one_letter_code
_entity_poly.pdbx_strand_id
1 'polypeptide(L)'
;VQLFEEETCMMDDNATPAKPSHLLDEDSQSSVKSSTNDSSKMKKSKFADLFDSNKVWTAADVKEYMWPPPETPDVEHQVMMIQEQVAMFLGVKSFKRRYPELKRRPVCGEERDYVLSKGIVTEALCDLGITAVDASEVLDIML
;
A
#
# COMPACT_ATOMS: atom_id res chain seq x y z
N VAL A 1 28.55 16.72 -56.08
CA VAL A 1 28.42 17.57 -54.87
C VAL A 1 29.03 18.92 -55.23
N GLN A 2 28.35 20.05 -55.29
CA GLN A 2 27.06 20.52 -54.79
C GLN A 2 26.35 21.31 -55.92
N LEU A 3 25.02 21.21 -56.04
CA LEU A 3 24.16 22.22 -56.70
C LEU A 3 23.57 23.10 -55.58
N PHE A 4 23.84 24.41 -55.58
CA PHE A 4 22.99 25.54 -56.05
C PHE A 4 21.72 25.73 -55.19
N GLU A 5 21.69 26.81 -54.40
CA GLU A 5 20.78 27.99 -54.51
C GLU A 5 19.36 27.65 -53.98
N GLU A 6 18.63 28.48 -53.24
CA GLU A 6 18.32 29.89 -53.47
C GLU A 6 17.55 30.44 -52.25
N GLU A 7 17.63 31.75 -52.12
CA GLU A 7 16.95 32.67 -51.22
C GLU A 7 15.42 32.73 -51.47
N THR A 8 14.59 32.98 -50.44
CA THR A 8 13.38 33.82 -50.55
C THR A 8 12.66 33.96 -49.21
N CYS A 9 12.59 35.20 -48.74
CA CYS A 9 11.76 35.69 -47.65
C CYS A 9 10.41 36.11 -48.22
N MET A 10 9.27 35.79 -47.58
CA MET A 10 8.03 36.56 -47.75
C MET A 10 7.19 36.52 -46.47
N MET A 11 6.84 37.70 -45.96
CA MET A 11 5.71 37.94 -45.07
C MET A 11 4.44 38.03 -45.92
N ASP A 12 3.30 37.58 -45.41
CA ASP A 12 2.02 38.17 -45.82
C ASP A 12 0.96 38.05 -44.72
N ASP A 13 0.33 39.19 -44.51
CA ASP A 13 -0.71 39.54 -43.56
C ASP A 13 -2.03 39.58 -44.35
N ASN A 14 -3.09 38.89 -43.93
CA ASN A 14 -4.41 39.23 -44.46
C ASN A 14 -5.61 38.79 -43.58
N ALA A 15 -6.63 39.65 -43.62
CA ALA A 15 -7.76 39.76 -42.71
C ALA A 15 -8.99 38.88 -43.04
N THR A 16 -9.86 38.74 -42.02
CA THR A 16 -11.25 38.19 -41.89
C THR A 16 -12.22 38.62 -43.02
N PRO A 17 -13.26 37.85 -43.50
CA PRO A 17 -14.55 37.63 -42.78
C PRO A 17 -15.52 36.46 -43.17
N ALA A 18 -16.54 36.27 -42.30
CA ALA A 18 -17.93 35.80 -42.51
C ALA A 18 -18.33 34.29 -42.70
N LYS A 19 -19.32 33.87 -41.88
CA LYS A 19 -20.19 32.65 -41.87
C LYS A 19 -21.23 32.68 -43.04
N PRO A 20 -22.05 31.63 -43.39
CA PRO A 20 -22.66 30.58 -42.51
C PRO A 20 -23.00 29.17 -43.10
N SER A 21 -23.49 28.32 -42.17
CA SER A 21 -24.46 27.19 -42.29
C SER A 21 -24.08 25.87 -42.98
N HIS A 22 -24.04 24.76 -42.22
CA HIS A 22 -25.14 23.75 -42.11
C HIS A 22 -24.59 22.37 -41.65
N LEU A 23 -25.24 21.75 -40.63
CA LEU A 23 -25.13 20.35 -40.12
C LEU A 23 -23.88 20.05 -39.26
N LEU A 24 -23.91 19.61 -38.00
CA LEU A 24 -24.89 18.85 -37.18
C LEU A 24 -24.74 19.23 -35.69
N ASP A 25 -25.87 19.36 -34.97
CA ASP A 25 -26.03 19.46 -33.51
C ASP A 25 -25.39 18.26 -32.77
N GLU A 26 -24.62 18.44 -31.68
CA GLU A 26 -25.06 18.71 -30.28
C GLU A 26 -25.74 17.45 -29.69
N ASP A 27 -25.21 16.76 -28.68
CA ASP A 27 -24.84 17.26 -27.36
C ASP A 27 -23.97 16.20 -26.63
N SER A 28 -22.84 16.61 -26.06
CA SER A 28 -22.18 15.88 -24.99
C SER A 28 -21.12 16.77 -24.36
N GLN A 29 -21.45 17.41 -23.23
CA GLN A 29 -20.92 16.95 -21.95
C GLN A 29 -21.31 17.86 -20.79
N SER A 30 -21.94 17.19 -19.82
CA SER A 30 -21.89 17.43 -18.38
C SER A 30 -22.51 18.73 -17.87
N SER A 31 -23.76 18.58 -17.45
CA SER A 31 -24.37 19.42 -16.43
C SER A 31 -24.58 18.61 -15.15
N VAL A 32 -23.97 19.11 -14.08
CA VAL A 32 -24.54 19.31 -12.73
C VAL A 32 -24.56 18.17 -11.66
N LYS A 33 -24.14 18.59 -10.44
CA LYS A 33 -24.54 18.22 -9.05
C LYS A 33 -23.80 17.06 -8.40
N SER A 34 -22.91 17.34 -7.45
CA SER A 34 -23.16 17.53 -6.01
C SER A 34 -23.58 16.25 -5.28
N SER A 35 -22.70 15.89 -4.33
CA SER A 35 -22.99 15.28 -3.03
C SER A 35 -23.43 13.80 -2.97
N THR A 36 -22.54 13.04 -2.33
CA THR A 36 -22.80 11.94 -1.38
C THR A 36 -23.66 10.77 -1.88
N ASN A 37 -23.03 9.65 -2.26
CA ASN A 37 -23.37 8.36 -1.65
C ASN A 37 -22.26 7.31 -1.87
N ASP A 38 -21.71 6.86 -0.75
CA ASP A 38 -21.34 5.48 -0.44
C ASP A 38 -21.31 4.48 -1.62
N SER A 39 -20.11 4.20 -2.12
CA SER A 39 -19.84 2.96 -2.87
C SER A 39 -18.41 2.48 -2.66
N SER A 40 -17.92 2.55 -1.43
CA SER A 40 -16.95 1.55 -0.99
C SER A 40 -17.72 0.22 -0.89
N LYS A 41 -17.97 -0.44 -2.03
CA LYS A 41 -18.14 -1.90 -2.04
C LYS A 41 -17.00 -2.41 -1.19
N MET A 42 -17.32 -2.83 0.04
CA MET A 42 -16.32 -3.20 1.02
C MET A 42 -15.52 -4.33 0.41
N LYS A 43 -14.34 -4.02 -0.13
CA LYS A 43 -13.38 -5.04 -0.49
C LYS A 43 -12.99 -5.64 0.84
N LYS A 44 -13.65 -6.74 1.20
CA LYS A 44 -13.36 -7.47 2.44
C LYS A 44 -11.85 -7.71 2.44
N SER A 45 -11.18 -7.23 3.48
CA SER A 45 -9.72 -7.30 3.54
C SER A 45 -9.32 -8.77 3.53
N LYS A 46 -8.33 -9.15 2.72
CA LYS A 46 -7.79 -10.51 2.70
C LYS A 46 -7.34 -10.97 4.10
N PHE A 47 -6.88 -10.05 4.95
CA PHE A 47 -6.58 -10.34 6.35
C PHE A 47 -7.83 -10.73 7.16
N ALA A 48 -8.98 -10.10 6.90
CA ALA A 48 -10.24 -10.47 7.54
C ALA A 48 -10.67 -11.90 7.14
N ASP A 49 -10.42 -12.30 5.90
CA ASP A 49 -10.71 -13.67 5.45
C ASP A 49 -9.78 -14.71 6.11
N LEU A 50 -8.49 -14.40 6.27
CA LEU A 50 -7.57 -15.25 7.03
C LEU A 50 -7.96 -15.35 8.50
N PHE A 51 -8.38 -14.23 9.08
CA PHE A 51 -8.83 -14.16 10.47
C PHE A 51 -10.12 -14.96 10.69
N ASP A 52 -11.06 -14.94 9.74
CA ASP A 52 -12.31 -15.70 9.79
C ASP A 52 -12.10 -17.20 9.47
N SER A 53 -10.87 -17.65 9.18
CA SER A 53 -10.58 -19.06 8.93
C SER A 53 -10.72 -19.91 10.20
N ASN A 54 -11.10 -21.19 10.06
CA ASN A 54 -11.15 -22.15 11.17
C ASN A 54 -9.76 -22.52 11.74
N LYS A 55 -8.69 -21.81 11.38
CA LYS A 55 -7.36 -22.03 11.95
C LYS A 55 -7.35 -21.52 13.39
N VAL A 56 -7.07 -22.42 14.34
CA VAL A 56 -6.75 -22.04 15.70
C VAL A 56 -5.31 -21.52 15.73
N TRP A 57 -5.10 -20.33 16.30
CA TRP A 57 -3.78 -19.75 16.50
C TRP A 57 -3.33 -20.00 17.94
N THR A 58 -2.11 -20.49 18.09
CA THR A 58 -1.48 -20.78 19.37
C THR A 58 -0.28 -19.88 19.60
N ALA A 59 0.24 -19.86 20.83
CA ALA A 59 1.44 -19.08 21.15
C ALA A 59 2.64 -19.47 20.29
N ALA A 60 2.73 -20.74 19.86
CA ALA A 60 3.80 -21.22 18.97
C ALA A 60 3.72 -20.64 17.54
N ASP A 61 2.56 -20.09 17.12
CA ASP A 61 2.41 -19.43 15.83
C ASP A 61 2.89 -17.96 15.86
N VAL A 62 3.11 -17.38 17.04
CA VAL A 62 3.62 -16.02 17.21
C VAL A 62 5.13 -16.09 17.41
N LYS A 63 5.88 -15.58 16.44
CA LYS A 63 7.33 -15.74 16.41
C LYS A 63 8.03 -14.42 16.71
N GLU A 64 9.08 -14.53 17.52
CA GLU A 64 10.04 -13.46 17.75
C GLU A 64 11.12 -13.49 16.67
N TYR A 65 11.64 -12.31 16.33
CA TYR A 65 12.79 -12.17 15.47
C TYR A 65 13.60 -10.94 15.83
N MET A 66 14.89 -10.96 15.52
CA MET A 66 15.77 -9.81 15.73
C MET A 66 15.86 -8.99 14.46
N TRP A 67 15.67 -7.67 14.60
CA TRP A 67 15.89 -6.72 13.52
C TRP A 67 16.53 -5.42 14.03
N PRO A 68 17.57 -4.88 13.35
CA PRO A 68 18.31 -5.47 12.21
C PRO A 68 18.90 -6.87 12.52
N PRO A 69 19.38 -7.63 11.53
CA PRO A 69 19.95 -8.95 11.77
C PRO A 69 21.17 -8.86 12.69
N PRO A 70 21.39 -9.80 13.62
CA PRO A 70 22.50 -9.74 14.60
C PRO A 70 23.91 -9.72 13.97
N GLU A 71 24.00 -9.99 12.68
CA GLU A 71 25.22 -9.96 11.87
C GLU A 71 25.61 -8.54 11.44
N THR A 72 24.73 -7.53 11.63
CA THR A 72 25.03 -6.13 11.32
C THR A 72 25.85 -5.50 12.46
N PRO A 73 27.15 -5.20 12.26
CA PRO A 73 27.96 -4.59 13.31
C PRO A 73 27.49 -3.17 13.60
N ASP A 74 27.68 -2.74 14.86
CA ASP A 74 27.47 -1.36 15.32
C ASP A 74 26.03 -0.82 15.25
N VAL A 75 25.03 -1.71 15.14
CA VAL A 75 23.60 -1.34 15.21
C VAL A 75 22.95 -1.99 16.43
N GLU A 76 22.05 -1.27 17.08
CA GLU A 76 21.20 -1.82 18.14
C GLU A 76 20.17 -2.76 17.53
N HIS A 77 20.17 -4.01 18.00
CA HIS A 77 19.24 -5.04 17.54
C HIS A 77 18.04 -5.10 18.47
N GLN A 78 16.85 -5.08 17.92
CA GLN A 78 15.60 -5.16 18.69
C GLN A 78 14.91 -6.49 18.44
N VAL A 79 14.33 -7.07 19.50
CA VAL A 79 13.46 -8.24 19.37
C VAL A 79 12.06 -7.73 19.03
N MET A 80 11.54 -8.22 17.90
CA MET A 80 10.29 -7.79 17.30
C MET A 80 9.37 -9.00 17.10
N MET A 81 8.08 -8.74 16.99
CA MET A 81 7.07 -9.72 16.58
C MET A 81 6.22 -9.15 15.44
N ILE A 82 5.55 -10.03 14.70
CA ILE A 82 4.65 -9.64 13.60
C ILE A 82 3.24 -9.41 14.15
N GLN A 83 2.75 -8.17 14.02
CA GLN A 83 1.45 -7.74 14.52
C GLN A 83 0.32 -8.63 14.02
N GLU A 84 0.34 -9.07 12.76
CA GLU A 84 -0.71 -9.90 12.18
C GLU A 84 -0.80 -11.27 12.87
N GLN A 85 0.34 -11.87 13.24
CA GLN A 85 0.37 -13.12 14.00
C GLN A 85 -0.18 -12.91 15.42
N VAL A 86 0.26 -11.84 16.08
CA VAL A 86 -0.21 -11.45 17.42
C VAL A 86 -1.73 -11.18 17.39
N ALA A 87 -2.22 -10.47 16.39
CA ALA A 87 -3.63 -10.16 16.23
C ALA A 87 -4.48 -11.43 16.06
N MET A 88 -4.01 -12.38 15.27
CA MET A 88 -4.68 -13.67 15.07
C MET A 88 -4.67 -14.52 16.35
N PHE A 89 -3.54 -14.55 17.08
CA PHE A 89 -3.44 -15.24 18.37
C PHE A 89 -4.36 -14.66 19.44
N LEU A 90 -4.39 -13.33 19.60
CA LEU A 90 -5.25 -12.65 20.57
C LEU A 90 -6.73 -12.60 20.16
N GLY A 91 -7.08 -13.02 18.95
CA GLY A 91 -8.44 -12.92 18.45
C GLY A 91 -8.91 -11.47 18.25
N VAL A 92 -8.00 -10.57 17.85
CA VAL A 92 -8.29 -9.13 17.66
C VAL A 92 -8.34 -8.74 16.18
N LYS A 93 -9.52 -8.35 15.69
CA LYS A 93 -9.72 -7.89 14.30
C LYS A 93 -9.17 -6.49 14.01
N SER A 94 -9.17 -5.61 15.00
CA SER A 94 -8.73 -4.22 14.86
C SER A 94 -7.66 -3.91 15.89
N PHE A 95 -6.45 -4.36 15.57
CA PHE A 95 -5.30 -4.25 16.47
C PHE A 95 -5.02 -2.79 16.85
N LYS A 96 -5.11 -1.86 15.88
CA LYS A 96 -4.93 -0.42 16.12
C LYS A 96 -5.91 0.20 17.11
N ARG A 97 -7.15 -0.30 17.14
CA ARG A 97 -8.18 0.21 18.06
C ARG A 97 -8.03 -0.40 19.45
N ARG A 98 -7.62 -1.65 19.53
CA ARG A 98 -7.39 -2.35 20.80
C ARG A 98 -6.12 -1.87 21.51
N TYR A 99 -5.07 -1.60 20.73
CA TYR A 99 -3.76 -1.16 21.20
C TYR A 99 -3.32 0.08 20.40
N PRO A 100 -3.91 1.25 20.70
CA PRO A 100 -3.60 2.50 19.99
C PRO A 100 -2.20 2.99 20.29
N GLU A 101 -1.73 2.82 21.53
CA GLU A 101 -0.43 3.28 22.02
C GLU A 101 0.73 2.37 21.60
N LEU A 102 0.45 1.14 21.16
CA LEU A 102 1.51 0.20 20.77
C LEU A 102 2.25 0.72 19.54
N LYS A 103 3.57 0.87 19.69
CA LYS A 103 4.43 1.30 18.59
C LYS A 103 4.49 0.20 17.54
N ARG A 104 4.34 0.60 16.28
CA ARG A 104 4.30 -0.30 15.12
C ARG A 104 4.96 0.34 13.93
N ARG A 105 5.64 -0.47 13.13
CA ARG A 105 6.28 -0.05 11.87
C ARG A 105 5.97 -1.06 10.76
N PRO A 106 5.79 -0.62 9.51
CA PRO A 106 5.67 -1.55 8.38
C PRO A 106 6.99 -2.30 8.18
N VAL A 107 6.89 -3.58 7.82
CA VAL A 107 8.03 -4.40 7.41
C VAL A 107 8.17 -4.31 5.90
N CYS A 108 9.35 -3.92 5.41
CA CYS A 108 9.59 -3.72 3.98
C CYS A 108 11.06 -4.02 3.61
N GLY A 109 11.33 -4.12 2.30
CA GLY A 109 12.68 -4.31 1.77
C GLY A 109 13.38 -5.55 2.33
N GLU A 110 14.62 -5.37 2.78
CA GLU A 110 15.49 -6.43 3.31
C GLU A 110 14.88 -7.16 4.51
N GLU A 111 14.17 -6.44 5.39
CA GLU A 111 13.54 -7.07 6.54
C GLU A 111 12.47 -8.07 6.14
N ARG A 112 11.65 -7.71 5.14
CA ARG A 112 10.61 -8.59 4.62
C ARG A 112 11.23 -9.88 4.08
N ASP A 113 12.33 -9.76 3.35
CA ASP A 113 13.03 -10.90 2.78
C ASP A 113 13.73 -11.74 3.88
N TYR A 114 14.22 -11.10 4.94
CA TYR A 114 14.75 -11.76 6.14
C TYR A 114 13.68 -12.59 6.86
N VAL A 115 12.52 -12.00 7.19
CA VAL A 115 11.47 -12.72 7.92
C VAL A 115 10.85 -13.85 7.10
N LEU A 116 10.78 -13.69 5.78
CA LEU A 116 10.31 -14.73 4.87
C LEU A 116 11.32 -15.89 4.78
N SER A 117 12.61 -15.59 4.57
CA SER A 117 13.67 -16.61 4.45
C SER A 117 13.87 -17.43 5.74
N LYS A 118 13.67 -16.81 6.91
CA LYS A 118 13.69 -17.49 8.22
C LYS A 118 12.39 -18.26 8.53
N GLY A 119 11.38 -18.18 7.66
CA GLY A 119 10.08 -18.82 7.88
C GLY A 119 9.33 -18.26 9.10
N ILE A 120 9.62 -17.01 9.48
CA ILE A 120 8.90 -16.30 10.55
C ILE A 120 7.47 -16.04 10.06
N VAL A 121 7.32 -15.65 8.79
CA VAL A 121 6.04 -15.42 8.12
C VAL A 121 5.92 -16.27 6.86
N THR A 122 4.69 -16.46 6.39
CA THR A 122 4.42 -17.06 5.07
C THR A 122 4.34 -15.98 4.00
N GLU A 123 4.60 -16.34 2.74
CA GLU A 123 4.48 -15.42 1.60
C GLU A 123 3.08 -14.81 1.51
N ALA A 124 2.04 -15.64 1.72
CA ALA A 124 0.66 -15.19 1.75
C ALA A 124 0.38 -14.13 2.83
N LEU A 125 1.12 -14.15 3.96
CA LEU A 125 1.00 -13.13 5.00
C LEU A 125 1.74 -11.85 4.59
N CYS A 126 2.95 -11.97 4.03
CA CYS A 126 3.70 -10.84 3.46
C CYS A 126 2.89 -10.04 2.44
N ASP A 127 2.13 -10.73 1.57
CA ASP A 127 1.29 -10.11 0.54
C ASP A 127 0.16 -9.23 1.10
N LEU A 128 -0.18 -9.38 2.38
CA LEU A 128 -1.20 -8.56 3.06
C LEU A 128 -0.64 -7.23 3.56
N GLY A 129 0.69 -7.09 3.56
CA GLY A 129 1.38 -6.03 4.28
C GLY A 129 1.45 -6.38 5.76
N ILE A 130 2.65 -6.71 6.23
CA ILE A 130 2.90 -7.05 7.64
C ILE A 130 3.53 -5.88 8.37
N THR A 131 3.28 -5.84 9.68
CA THR A 131 3.80 -4.80 10.57
C THR A 131 4.54 -5.42 11.74
N ALA A 132 5.67 -4.81 12.11
CA ALA A 132 6.47 -5.20 13.25
C ALA A 132 6.08 -4.38 14.48
N VAL A 133 6.09 -5.03 15.63
CA VAL A 133 5.84 -4.48 16.96
C VAL A 133 6.92 -4.96 17.92
N ASP A 134 7.23 -4.17 18.96
CA ASP A 134 8.22 -4.54 19.97
C ASP A 134 7.76 -5.79 20.73
N ALA A 135 8.64 -6.79 20.85
CA ALA A 135 8.32 -8.03 21.54
C ALA A 135 8.04 -7.81 23.04
N SER A 136 8.74 -6.92 23.74
CA SER A 136 8.50 -6.69 25.17
C SER A 136 7.11 -6.13 25.42
N GLU A 137 6.68 -5.15 24.62
CA GLU A 137 5.33 -4.57 24.75
C GLU A 137 4.23 -5.60 24.41
N VAL A 138 4.48 -6.50 23.46
CA VAL A 138 3.53 -7.59 23.13
C VAL A 138 3.45 -8.62 24.24
N LEU A 139 4.58 -9.02 24.81
CA LEU A 139 4.62 -10.00 25.90
C LEU A 139 3.87 -9.49 27.12
N ASP A 140 3.99 -8.21 27.47
CA ASP A 140 3.20 -7.58 28.55
C ASP A 140 1.69 -7.63 28.29
N ILE A 141 1.25 -7.67 27.03
CA ILE A 141 -0.17 -7.80 26.64
C ILE A 141 -0.66 -9.25 26.71
N MET A 142 0.23 -10.22 26.52
CA MET A 142 -0.11 -11.65 26.48
C MET A 142 -0.20 -12.32 27.87
N LEU A 143 0.33 -11.65 28.90
CA LEU A 143 0.32 -12.10 30.30
C LEU A 143 -0.98 -11.71 31.02
#